data_AF-A0A813DKF9-F1
#
_entry.id   AF-A0A813DKF9-F1
#
_cell.length_a   1.000
_cell.length_b   1.000
_cell.length_c   1.000
_cell.angle_alpha   90.00
_cell.angle_beta   90.00
_cell.angle_gamma   90.00
#
_symmetry.space_group_name_H-M   'P 1'
#
loop_
_entity.id
_entity.type
_entity.pdbx_description
1 polymer ?
#
loop_
_entity_poly.entity_id
_entity_poly.type
_entity_poly.pdbx_seq_one_letter_code
_entity_poly.pdbx_strand_id
1 'polypeptide(L)'
;MSRLAQSDISFYEAFAQAILANARLASCQHAPGVVGLRQWCDNMPAVGASAKLFSSKAPMCFAMQALSHVCTKWQADATISHLAGSKNIWADKLSRFREPKSQDLFRVLDPSREVKFDLSTFVKQVWGK
;
A
#
# COMPACT_ATOMS: atom_id res chain seq x y z
N MET A 1 -3.80 -20.20 -11.68
CA MET A 1 -4.45 -19.51 -10.53
C MET A 1 -5.92 -19.30 -10.85
N SER A 2 -6.83 -19.56 -9.90
CA SER A 2 -8.25 -19.25 -10.10
C SER A 2 -8.44 -17.72 -10.19
N ARG A 3 -9.48 -17.26 -10.87
CA ARG A 3 -9.78 -15.81 -10.97
C ARG A 3 -10.00 -15.17 -9.59
N LEU A 4 -10.52 -15.93 -8.63
CA LEU A 4 -10.73 -15.50 -7.25
C LEU A 4 -9.40 -15.23 -6.53
N ALA A 5 -8.41 -16.11 -6.71
CA ALA A 5 -7.08 -15.88 -6.13
C ALA A 5 -6.43 -14.60 -6.69
N GLN A 6 -6.62 -14.31 -7.98
CA GLN A 6 -6.07 -13.10 -8.60
C GLN A 6 -6.75 -11.81 -8.12
N SER A 7 -8.07 -11.84 -7.89
CA SER A 7 -8.81 -10.67 -7.36
C SER A 7 -8.37 -10.33 -5.95
N ASP A 8 -8.15 -11.35 -5.11
CA ASP A 8 -7.74 -11.16 -3.73
C ASP A 8 -6.32 -10.61 -3.66
N ILE A 9 -5.38 -11.17 -4.43
CA ILE A 9 -4.01 -10.65 -4.55
C ILE A 9 -4.03 -9.18 -4.95
N SER A 10 -4.80 -8.85 -5.99
CA SER A 10 -4.88 -7.47 -6.48
C SER A 10 -5.43 -6.51 -5.43
N PHE A 11 -6.43 -6.95 -4.65
CA PHE A 11 -6.95 -6.18 -3.52
C PHE A 11 -5.89 -5.96 -2.44
N TYR A 12 -5.18 -7.01 -2.02
CA TYR A 12 -4.15 -6.88 -0.99
C TYR A 12 -3.00 -5.97 -1.43
N GLU A 13 -2.60 -6.04 -2.70
CA GLU A 13 -1.60 -5.13 -3.28
C GLU A 13 -2.08 -3.67 -3.24
N ALA A 14 -3.31 -3.40 -3.68
CA ALA A 14 -3.89 -2.06 -3.61
C ALA A 14 -4.04 -1.55 -2.17
N PHE A 15 -4.44 -2.43 -1.25
CA PHE A 15 -4.59 -2.07 0.16
C PHE A 15 -3.23 -1.80 0.82
N ALA A 16 -2.19 -2.57 0.47
CA ALA A 16 -0.82 -2.31 0.90
C ALA A 16 -0.33 -0.92 0.44
N GLN A 17 -0.73 -0.45 -0.75
CA GLN A 17 -0.42 0.91 -1.20
C GLN A 17 -1.05 1.97 -0.29
N ALA A 18 -2.30 1.79 0.16
CA ALA A 18 -2.95 2.69 1.10
C ALA A 18 -2.24 2.73 2.47
N ILE A 19 -1.85 1.56 2.98
CA ILE A 19 -1.08 1.45 4.23
C ILE A 19 0.27 2.16 4.12
N LEU A 20 1.01 1.89 3.04
CA LEU A 20 2.30 2.51 2.77
C LEU A 20 2.16 4.03 2.63
N ALA A 21 1.09 4.51 2.01
CA ALA A 21 0.82 5.94 1.90
C ALA A 21 0.60 6.57 3.27
N ASN A 22 -0.24 5.98 4.11
CA ASN A 22 -0.49 6.46 5.46
C ASN A 22 0.79 6.47 6.30
N ALA A 23 1.60 5.41 6.24
CA ALA A 23 2.86 5.33 6.99
C ALA A 23 3.87 6.41 6.56
N ARG A 24 4.01 6.64 5.24
CA ARG A 24 4.91 7.67 4.71
C ARG A 24 4.45 9.07 5.08
N LEU A 25 3.16 9.36 4.92
CA LEU A 25 2.59 10.67 5.23
C LEU A 25 2.61 10.97 6.74
N ALA A 26 2.38 9.96 7.58
CA ALA A 26 2.52 10.10 9.03
C ALA A 26 3.95 10.40 9.49
N SER A 27 4.94 10.00 8.69
CA SER A 27 6.36 10.29 8.95
C SER A 27 6.80 11.66 8.42
N CYS A 28 5.99 12.32 7.59
CA CYS A 28 6.25 13.68 7.13
C CYS A 28 5.77 14.68 8.19
N GLN A 29 6.66 15.56 8.65
CA GLN A 29 6.25 16.72 9.46
C GLN A 29 5.34 17.62 8.61
N HIS A 30 4.30 18.19 9.24
CA HIS A 30 3.29 19.03 8.59
C HIS A 30 3.89 20.02 7.59
N ALA A 31 3.84 19.67 6.31
CA ALA A 31 4.22 20.57 5.24
C ALA A 31 3.02 21.48 4.95
N PRO A 32 3.21 22.81 4.83
CA PRO A 32 2.15 23.67 4.33
C PRO A 32 1.88 23.34 2.85
N GLY A 33 0.72 22.75 2.56
CA GLY A 33 0.26 22.45 1.20
C GLY A 33 -0.07 20.98 0.93
N VAL A 34 -0.46 20.69 -0.32
CA VAL A 34 -0.80 19.32 -0.75
C VAL A 34 0.47 18.50 -0.95
N VAL A 35 0.57 17.35 -0.28
CA VAL A 35 1.73 16.46 -0.40
C VAL A 35 1.55 15.50 -1.58
N GLY A 36 2.43 15.61 -2.58
CA GLY A 36 2.49 14.65 -3.69
C GLY A 36 3.25 13.38 -3.30
N LEU A 37 2.55 12.26 -3.18
CA LEU A 37 3.12 10.96 -2.86
C LEU A 37 3.24 10.08 -4.12
N ARG A 38 4.45 9.66 -4.47
CA ARG A 38 4.68 8.70 -5.57
C ARG A 38 4.98 7.31 -5.01
N GLN A 39 4.29 6.30 -5.52
CA GLN A 39 4.48 4.90 -5.16
C GLN A 39 4.58 4.01 -6.41
N TRP A 40 5.14 2.83 -6.22
CA TRP A 40 5.33 1.83 -7.27
C TRP A 40 4.66 0.52 -6.89
N CYS A 41 4.09 -0.15 -7.88
CA CYS A 41 3.44 -1.45 -7.76
C CYS A 41 3.62 -2.23 -9.06
N ASP A 42 3.89 -3.52 -8.99
CA ASP A 42 3.95 -4.41 -10.16
C ASP A 42 2.61 -5.08 -10.48
N ASN A 43 1.61 -4.92 -9.61
CA ASN A 43 0.26 -5.40 -9.83
C ASN A 43 -0.55 -4.42 -10.68
N MET A 44 -0.65 -4.69 -11.99
CA MET A 44 -1.42 -3.86 -12.93
C MET A 44 -2.88 -3.60 -12.53
N PRO A 45 -3.64 -4.57 -12.02
CA PRO A 45 -4.99 -4.29 -11.50
C PRO A 45 -5.02 -3.26 -10.36
N ALA A 46 -4.09 -3.34 -9.40
CA ALA A 46 -3.96 -2.37 -8.33
C ALA A 46 -3.60 -0.97 -8.89
N VAL A 47 -2.61 -0.89 -9.78
CA VAL A 47 -2.23 0.36 -10.47
C VAL A 47 -3.43 0.97 -11.20
N GLY A 48 -4.17 0.15 -11.95
CA GLY A 48 -5.32 0.61 -12.74
C GLY A 48 -6.50 1.08 -11.88
N ALA A 49 -6.77 0.41 -10.76
CA ALA A 49 -7.79 0.84 -9.81
C ALA A 49 -7.38 2.15 -9.11
N SER A 50 -6.13 2.23 -8.66
CA SER A 50 -5.57 3.41 -8.00
C SER A 50 -5.51 4.63 -8.89
N ALA A 51 -5.17 4.47 -10.18
CA ALA A 51 -5.16 5.58 -11.13
C ALA A 51 -6.55 6.20 -11.33
N LYS A 52 -7.62 5.43 -11.13
CA LYS A 52 -9.00 5.90 -11.16
C LYS A 52 -9.51 6.35 -9.79
N LEU A 53 -8.77 6.06 -8.72
CA LEU A 53 -9.18 6.15 -7.32
C LEU A 53 -10.57 5.55 -7.05
N PHE A 54 -10.96 4.55 -7.84
CA PHE A 54 -12.32 4.06 -7.88
C PHE A 54 -12.42 2.61 -8.34
N SER A 55 -13.25 1.85 -7.63
CA SER A 55 -13.76 0.55 -8.06
C SER A 55 -15.11 0.32 -7.37
N SER A 56 -16.09 -0.22 -8.10
CA SER A 56 -17.38 -0.66 -7.53
C SER A 56 -17.39 -2.14 -7.16
N LYS A 57 -16.35 -2.90 -7.49
CA LYS A 57 -16.30 -4.36 -7.29
C LYS A 57 -15.53 -4.71 -6.02
N ALA A 58 -16.17 -5.50 -5.16
CA ALA A 58 -15.49 -6.14 -4.04
C ALA A 58 -14.51 -7.22 -4.54
N PRO A 59 -13.35 -7.41 -3.87
CA PRO A 59 -12.91 -6.67 -2.68
C PRO A 59 -12.20 -5.34 -2.97
N MET A 60 -11.83 -5.05 -4.23
CA MET A 60 -11.03 -3.87 -4.61
C MET A 60 -11.62 -2.52 -4.18
N CYS A 61 -12.95 -2.37 -4.13
CA CYS A 61 -13.59 -1.14 -3.69
C CYS A 61 -13.16 -0.71 -2.28
N PHE A 62 -12.92 -1.66 -1.38
CA PHE A 62 -12.44 -1.37 -0.02
C PHE A 62 -11.01 -0.82 -0.04
N ALA A 63 -10.12 -1.39 -0.86
CA ALA A 63 -8.76 -0.84 -1.00
C ALA A 63 -8.78 0.60 -1.52
N MET A 64 -9.65 0.91 -2.48
CA MET A 64 -9.78 2.29 -3.00
C MET A 64 -10.37 3.25 -1.97
N GLN A 65 -11.35 2.83 -1.18
CA GLN A 65 -11.88 3.63 -0.06
C GLN A 65 -10.79 3.95 0.96
N ALA A 66 -9.96 2.96 1.31
CA ALA A 66 -8.84 3.17 2.23
C ALA A 66 -7.81 4.17 1.66
N LEU A 67 -7.44 4.02 0.38
CA LEU A 67 -6.52 4.95 -0.27
C LEU A 67 -7.07 6.38 -0.32
N SER A 68 -8.34 6.54 -0.72
CA SER A 68 -9.01 7.85 -0.79
C SER A 68 -9.18 8.49 0.59
N HIS A 69 -9.44 7.70 1.64
CA HIS A 69 -9.48 8.18 3.01
C HIS A 69 -8.11 8.73 3.44
N VAL A 70 -7.03 7.98 3.17
CA VAL A 70 -5.66 8.41 3.50
C VAL A 70 -5.30 9.71 2.77
N CYS A 71 -5.53 9.79 1.46
CA CYS A 71 -5.28 11.00 0.68
C CYS A 71 -6.05 12.20 1.25
N THR A 72 -7.33 12.04 1.56
CA THR A 72 -8.16 13.11 2.15
C THR A 72 -7.65 13.52 3.54
N LYS A 73 -7.37 12.55 4.41
CA LYS A 73 -6.92 12.78 5.80
C LYS A 73 -5.63 13.60 5.84
N TRP A 74 -4.71 13.32 4.94
CA TRP A 74 -3.38 13.94 4.89
C TRP A 74 -3.27 15.10 3.90
N GLN A 75 -4.37 15.48 3.23
CA GLN A 75 -4.35 16.45 2.12
C GLN A 75 -3.24 16.12 1.11
N ALA A 76 -3.25 14.89 0.63
CA ALA A 76 -2.19 14.33 -0.20
C ALA A 76 -2.72 13.77 -1.51
N ASP A 77 -1.92 13.87 -2.57
CA ASP A 77 -2.16 13.25 -3.85
C ASP A 77 -1.25 12.04 -4.02
N ALA A 78 -1.83 10.84 -4.00
CA ALA A 78 -1.10 9.60 -4.23
C ALA A 78 -1.12 9.20 -5.71
N THR A 79 0.05 9.09 -6.33
CA THR A 79 0.24 8.55 -7.67
C THR A 79 0.91 7.19 -7.58
N ILE A 80 0.20 6.13 -7.98
CA ILE A 80 0.73 4.77 -8.04
C ILE A 80 1.03 4.42 -9.49
N SER A 81 2.29 4.13 -9.77
CA SER A 81 2.78 3.80 -11.12
C SER A 81 3.23 2.35 -11.22
N HIS A 82 3.07 1.77 -12.41
CA HIS A 82 3.55 0.41 -12.66
C HIS A 82 5.08 0.35 -12.62
N LEU A 83 5.61 -0.64 -11.92
CA LEU A 83 7.02 -1.02 -11.92
C LEU A 83 7.13 -2.49 -12.32
N ALA A 84 8.04 -2.84 -13.23
CA ALA A 84 8.24 -4.23 -13.59
C ALA A 84 8.64 -5.06 -12.35
N GLY A 85 8.08 -6.26 -12.18
CA GLY A 85 8.37 -7.12 -11.02
C GLY A 85 9.86 -7.44 -10.84
N SER A 86 10.64 -7.50 -11.92
CA SER A 86 12.10 -7.65 -11.87
C SER A 86 12.82 -6.48 -11.17
N LYS A 87 12.16 -5.32 -11.04
CA LYS A 87 12.62 -4.16 -10.28
C LYS A 87 11.95 -4.04 -8.91
N ASN A 88 10.95 -4.88 -8.61
CA ASN A 88 10.20 -4.89 -7.36
C ASN A 88 10.66 -6.00 -6.38
N ILE A 89 11.82 -6.61 -6.66
CA ILE A 89 12.35 -7.78 -5.92
C ILE A 89 12.44 -7.52 -4.41
N TRP A 90 12.77 -6.29 -3.99
CA TRP A 90 12.85 -5.95 -2.59
C TRP A 90 11.48 -6.02 -1.90
N ALA A 91 10.45 -5.42 -2.49
CA ALA A 91 9.09 -5.46 -1.92
C ALA A 91 8.53 -6.89 -1.90
N ASP A 92 8.76 -7.66 -2.97
CA ASP A 92 8.32 -9.05 -3.06
C ASP A 92 8.99 -9.94 -2.00
N LYS A 93 10.29 -9.73 -1.74
CA LYS A 93 10.96 -10.49 -0.68
C LYS A 93 10.57 -10.00 0.72
N LEU A 94 10.34 -8.70 0.91
CA LEU A 94 9.88 -8.13 2.19
C LEU A 94 8.48 -8.63 2.57
N SER A 95 7.56 -8.77 1.62
CA SER A 95 6.21 -9.28 1.88
C SER A 95 6.21 -10.74 2.35
N ARG A 96 7.30 -11.47 2.05
CA ARG A 96 7.53 -12.87 2.45
C ARG A 96 8.40 -13.00 3.70
N PHE A 97 8.54 -11.97 4.53
CA PHE A 97 9.42 -11.93 5.71
C PHE A 97 9.40 -13.20 6.59
N ARG A 98 8.25 -13.88 6.69
CA ARG A 98 8.11 -15.10 7.49
C ARG A 98 8.72 -16.35 6.85
N GLU A 99 9.13 -16.27 5.57
CA GLU A 99 9.84 -17.35 4.88
C GLU A 99 11.33 -17.31 5.21
N PRO A 100 11.96 -18.43 5.60
CA PRO A 100 13.37 -18.49 5.98
C PRO A 100 14.33 -17.88 4.94
N LYS A 101 14.02 -18.04 3.65
CA LYS A 101 14.85 -17.54 2.53
C LYS A 101 14.83 -16.01 2.36
N SER A 102 13.92 -15.32 3.04
CA SER A 102 13.76 -13.86 2.94
C SER A 102 14.53 -13.10 4.03
N GLN A 103 14.96 -13.80 5.10
CA GLN A 103 15.57 -13.19 6.29
C GLN A 103 16.93 -12.53 6.05
N ASP A 104 17.68 -12.97 5.02
CA ASP A 104 18.98 -12.38 4.69
C ASP A 104 18.90 -10.90 4.30
N LEU A 105 17.78 -10.45 3.73
CA LEU A 105 17.56 -9.03 3.41
C LEU A 105 17.38 -8.16 4.64
N PHE A 106 16.98 -8.73 5.77
CA PHE A 106 16.69 -7.96 6.98
C PHE A 106 17.95 -7.63 7.76
N ARG A 107 19.09 -8.27 7.45
CA ARG A 107 20.39 -7.94 8.06
C ARG A 107 20.86 -6.52 7.71
N VAL A 108 20.38 -5.96 6.61
CA VAL A 108 20.74 -4.61 6.14
C VAL A 108 19.66 -3.56 6.45
N LEU A 109 18.52 -3.97 7.02
CA LEU A 109 17.48 -3.05 7.44
C LEU A 109 17.75 -2.59 8.86
N ASP A 110 17.59 -1.30 9.10
CA ASP A 110 17.71 -0.69 10.43
C ASP A 110 16.38 -0.86 11.17
N PRO A 111 16.30 -1.71 12.22
CA PRO A 111 15.06 -1.93 12.96
C PRO A 111 14.57 -0.67 13.68
N SER A 112 15.45 0.30 13.95
CA SER A 112 15.05 1.56 14.59
C SER A 112 14.18 2.44 13.68
N ARG A 113 14.16 2.15 12.37
CA ARG A 113 13.32 2.82 11.36
C ARG A 113 12.05 2.05 11.02
N GLU A 114 11.76 0.97 11.74
CA GLU A 114 10.54 0.22 11.56
C GLU A 114 9.32 1.06 11.95
N VAL A 115 8.40 1.24 10.99
CA VAL A 115 7.11 1.86 11.26
C VAL A 115 6.11 0.75 11.58
N LYS A 116 5.73 0.65 12.85
CA LYS A 116 4.66 -0.26 13.27
C LYS A 116 3.31 0.29 12.85
N PHE A 117 2.53 -0.55 12.18
CA PHE A 117 1.20 -0.21 11.69
C PHE A 117 0.17 -1.12 12.34
N ASP A 118 -0.74 -0.54 13.13
CA ASP A 118 -1.89 -1.26 13.67
C ASP A 118 -3.04 -1.26 12.65
N LEU A 119 -3.24 -2.42 12.03
CA LEU A 119 -4.30 -2.63 11.06
C LEU A 119 -5.69 -2.40 11.66
N SER A 120 -5.91 -2.76 12.93
CA SER A 120 -7.23 -2.63 13.57
C SER A 120 -7.60 -1.16 13.77
N THR A 121 -6.64 -0.35 14.22
CA THR A 121 -6.80 1.10 14.33
C THR A 121 -7.04 1.73 12.96
N PHE A 122 -6.30 1.32 11.94
CA PHE A 122 -6.49 1.84 10.59
C PHE A 122 -7.87 1.50 10.02
N VAL A 123 -8.32 0.25 10.17
CA VAL A 123 -9.65 -0.19 9.72
C VAL A 123 -10.74 0.64 10.40
N LYS A 124 -10.63 0.86 11.72
CA LYS A 124 -11.54 1.74 12.48
C LYS A 124 -11.54 3.17 11.96
N GLN A 125 -10.37 3.72 11.62
CA GLN A 125 -10.26 5.08 11.06
C GLN A 125 -10.94 5.19 9.69
N VAL A 126 -10.74 4.21 8.82
CA VAL A 126 -11.28 4.24 7.45
C VAL A 126 -12.79 3.97 7.41
N TRP A 127 -13.28 2.98 8.18
CA TRP A 127 -14.65 2.48 8.06
C TRP A 127 -15.54 2.64 9.30
N GLY A 128 -15.00 3.16 10.41
CA GLY A 128 -15.77 3.36 11.64
C GLY A 128 -16.25 2.08 12.32
N LYS A 129 -15.67 0.92 11.98
CA LYS A 129 -16.00 -0.40 12.52
C LYS A 129 -14.83 -1.00 13.27
#